data_AF-A0A1V5JS25-F1
#
_entry.id   AF-A0A1V5JS25-F1
#
_cell.length_a   1.000
_cell.length_b   1.000
_cell.length_c   1.000
_cell.angle_alpha   90.00
_cell.angle_beta   90.00
_cell.angle_gamma   90.00
#
_symmetry.space_group_name_H-M   'P 1'
#
loop_
_entity.id
_entity.type
_entity.pdbx_description
1 polymer ?
#
loop_
_entity_poly.entity_id
_entity_poly.type
_entity_poly.pdbx_seq_one_letter_code
_entity_poly.pdbx_strand_id
1 'polypeptide(L)'
;MGRSRFDFLGEGNPPLWVEVKSCSLVHRGTVLFPDAPTARGARHLEDLALLVKGGARALSLHLTTHSGARRFRPHHHRDPLYSRLFLASKEVVKEAWCLPMLDPVTVDTEGLYPLEVERGYAESSLSGEGGSYLLLMENLQERVLEIGSLGKRSYAPGWYLYIGSALGGLESRLERHARKRKRHRWHVDSLLDGTMILRRSYPFRDPLPMEKTLVDSFALKADGSILGFGCTDRPQDRSHLLYFLEDPRKQEWFIEKILELQIRGG
;
A
#
# COMPACT_ATOMS: atom_id res chain seq x y z
N MET A 1 -30.88 -6.00 6.01
CA MET A 1 -30.98 -4.79 5.17
C MET A 1 -29.75 -3.92 5.44
N GLY A 2 -29.03 -3.52 4.38
CA GLY A 2 -27.73 -2.86 4.45
C GLY A 2 -27.77 -1.57 5.27
N ARG A 3 -26.72 -1.33 6.07
CA ARG A 3 -26.62 -0.18 6.99
C ARG A 3 -25.98 1.04 6.35
N SER A 4 -25.47 0.94 5.12
CA SER A 4 -24.79 2.04 4.44
C SER A 4 -25.76 3.03 3.81
N ARG A 5 -25.45 4.33 3.94
CA ARG A 5 -26.07 5.41 3.18
C ARG A 5 -25.19 5.70 1.96
N PHE A 6 -25.77 5.56 0.77
CA PHE A 6 -25.13 5.87 -0.50
C PHE A 6 -25.34 7.33 -0.90
N ASP A 7 -24.46 7.85 -1.75
CA ASP A 7 -24.44 9.27 -2.13
C ASP A 7 -25.62 9.65 -3.03
N PHE A 8 -25.96 8.80 -4.02
CA PHE A 8 -27.08 9.06 -4.92
C PHE A 8 -27.91 7.81 -5.21
N LEU A 9 -29.18 8.04 -5.54
CA LEU A 9 -30.11 7.05 -6.09
C LEU A 9 -30.62 7.61 -7.42
N GLY A 10 -30.17 7.00 -8.52
CA GLY A 10 -30.62 7.32 -9.87
C GLY A 10 -32.00 6.73 -10.16
N GLU A 11 -32.81 7.51 -10.85
CA GLU A 11 -34.12 7.10 -11.33
C GLU A 11 -34.03 5.98 -12.38
N GLY A 12 -35.03 5.11 -12.42
CA GLY A 12 -35.14 4.00 -13.38
C GLY A 12 -35.70 2.72 -12.77
N ASN A 13 -36.01 1.76 -13.63
CA ASN A 13 -36.48 0.43 -13.22
C ASN A 13 -35.62 -0.66 -13.90
N PRO A 14 -34.70 -1.32 -13.18
CA PRO A 14 -34.42 -1.16 -11.75
C PRO A 14 -33.60 0.12 -11.41
N PRO A 15 -33.71 0.63 -10.16
CA PRO A 15 -33.02 1.84 -9.72
C PRO A 15 -31.50 1.67 -9.71
N LEU A 16 -30.75 2.77 -9.84
CA LEU A 16 -29.29 2.79 -9.84
C LEU A 16 -28.76 3.40 -8.53
N TRP A 17 -28.12 2.60 -7.70
CA TRP A 17 -27.43 3.09 -6.50
C TRP A 17 -26.02 3.56 -6.86
N VAL A 18 -25.64 4.76 -6.44
CA VAL A 18 -24.33 5.33 -6.76
C VAL A 18 -23.59 5.70 -5.48
N GLU A 19 -22.36 5.21 -5.37
CA GLU A 19 -21.39 5.62 -4.37
C GLU A 19 -20.23 6.33 -5.06
N VAL A 20 -19.85 7.51 -4.58
CA VAL A 20 -18.76 8.31 -5.11
C VAL A 20 -17.55 8.23 -4.18
N LYS A 21 -16.38 7.96 -4.76
CA LYS A 21 -15.08 7.93 -4.08
C LYS A 21 -14.21 9.04 -4.62
N SER A 22 -13.81 9.98 -3.77
CA SER A 22 -12.77 10.95 -4.10
C SER A 22 -11.40 10.28 -4.05
N CYS A 23 -10.61 10.46 -5.10
CA CYS A 23 -9.28 9.86 -5.29
C CYS A 23 -8.24 10.97 -5.50
N SER A 24 -7.48 11.27 -4.44
CA SER A 24 -6.44 12.30 -4.45
C SER A 24 -5.04 11.77 -4.74
N LEU A 25 -4.78 10.48 -4.51
CA LEU A 25 -3.47 9.88 -4.73
C LEU A 25 -3.27 9.57 -6.21
N VAL A 26 -2.41 10.36 -6.87
CA VAL A 26 -2.02 10.18 -8.27
C VAL A 26 -0.50 10.12 -8.37
N HIS A 27 0.03 9.10 -9.04
CA HIS A 27 1.46 8.98 -9.29
C HIS A 27 1.71 8.52 -10.73
N ARG A 28 2.52 9.27 -11.47
CA ARG A 28 2.82 9.01 -12.91
C ARG A 28 1.58 8.73 -13.77
N GLY A 29 0.51 9.49 -13.53
CA GLY A 29 -0.78 9.37 -14.23
C GLY A 29 -1.65 8.20 -13.79
N THR A 30 -1.23 7.41 -12.79
CA THR A 30 -2.02 6.35 -12.19
C THR A 30 -2.72 6.87 -10.93
N VAL A 31 -4.05 6.88 -10.95
CA VAL A 31 -4.89 7.15 -9.78
C VAL A 31 -4.98 5.88 -8.93
N LEU A 32 -4.76 6.02 -7.63
CA LEU A 32 -4.77 4.92 -6.68
C LEU A 32 -5.85 5.15 -5.62
N PHE A 33 -6.72 4.16 -5.40
CA PHE A 33 -7.67 4.21 -4.30
C PHE A 33 -7.76 2.87 -3.55
N PRO A 34 -7.74 2.88 -2.21
CA PRO A 34 -7.62 4.07 -1.36
C PRO A 34 -6.15 4.47 -1.10
N ASP A 35 -5.94 5.67 -0.58
CA ASP A 35 -4.65 6.17 -0.07
C ASP A 35 -4.36 5.68 1.38
N ALA A 36 -5.36 5.15 2.07
CA ALA A 36 -5.29 4.47 3.37
C ALA A 36 -6.33 3.34 3.49
N PRO A 37 -6.10 2.32 4.33
CA PRO A 37 -7.10 1.29 4.60
C PRO A 37 -8.48 1.88 4.89
N THR A 38 -9.52 1.42 4.19
CA THR A 38 -10.88 1.96 4.22
C THR A 38 -11.93 0.89 4.51
N ALA A 39 -12.12 0.60 5.79
CA ALA A 39 -13.17 -0.33 6.22
C ALA A 39 -14.58 0.14 5.80
N ARG A 40 -14.80 1.45 5.60
CA ARG A 40 -16.06 1.99 5.08
C ARG A 40 -16.22 1.72 3.59
N GLY A 41 -15.18 1.96 2.78
CA GLY A 41 -15.23 1.68 1.35
C GLY A 41 -15.46 0.21 1.06
N ALA A 42 -14.82 -0.68 1.82
CA ALA A 42 -15.03 -2.13 1.74
C ALA A 42 -16.52 -2.51 1.98
N ARG A 43 -17.09 -2.04 3.09
CA ARG A 43 -18.52 -2.28 3.41
C ARG A 43 -19.47 -1.76 2.35
N HIS A 44 -19.18 -0.58 1.79
CA HIS A 44 -20.03 -0.02 0.73
C HIS A 44 -20.03 -0.90 -0.52
N LEU A 45 -18.89 -1.48 -0.91
CA LEU A 45 -18.83 -2.44 -2.03
C LEU A 45 -19.64 -3.71 -1.74
N GLU A 46 -19.59 -4.22 -0.51
CA GLU A 46 -20.41 -5.36 -0.09
C GLU A 46 -21.90 -5.05 -0.15
N ASP A 47 -22.31 -3.89 0.39
CA ASP A 47 -23.72 -3.47 0.37
C ASP A 47 -24.21 -3.21 -1.07
N LEU A 48 -23.39 -2.62 -1.95
CA LEU A 48 -23.71 -2.49 -3.39
C LEU A 48 -23.88 -3.86 -4.05
N ALA A 49 -23.01 -4.83 -3.74
CA ALA A 49 -23.15 -6.18 -4.28
C ALA A 49 -24.43 -6.87 -3.80
N LEU A 50 -24.87 -6.62 -2.56
CA LEU A 50 -26.16 -7.11 -2.05
C LEU A 50 -27.35 -6.47 -2.76
N LEU A 51 -27.29 -5.16 -3.06
CA LEU A 51 -28.32 -4.46 -3.82
C LEU A 51 -28.46 -5.03 -5.23
N VAL A 52 -27.34 -5.31 -5.91
CA VAL A 52 -27.37 -5.91 -7.24
C VAL A 52 -27.97 -7.32 -7.20
N LYS A 53 -27.62 -8.13 -6.19
CA LYS A 53 -28.26 -9.45 -5.97
C LYS A 53 -29.77 -9.35 -5.72
N GLY A 54 -30.24 -8.23 -5.17
CA GLY A 54 -31.66 -7.92 -4.98
C GLY A 54 -32.36 -7.40 -6.23
N GLY A 55 -31.69 -7.33 -7.38
CA GLY A 55 -32.24 -6.86 -8.65
C GLY A 55 -32.04 -5.37 -8.95
N ALA A 56 -31.33 -4.63 -8.10
CA ALA A 56 -30.99 -3.23 -8.37
C ALA A 56 -29.76 -3.12 -9.31
N ARG A 57 -29.50 -1.91 -9.83
CA ARG A 57 -28.20 -1.57 -10.42
C ARG A 57 -27.35 -0.84 -9.39
N ALA A 58 -26.02 -0.96 -9.50
CA ALA A 58 -25.08 -0.28 -8.61
C ALA A 58 -23.86 0.23 -9.37
N LEU A 59 -23.41 1.44 -9.03
CA LEU A 59 -22.22 2.10 -9.54
C LEU A 59 -21.32 2.54 -8.38
N SER A 60 -20.05 2.15 -8.44
CA SER A 60 -18.97 2.70 -7.62
C SER A 60 -18.11 3.61 -8.49
N LEU A 61 -18.29 4.92 -8.34
CA LEU A 61 -17.69 5.96 -9.17
C LEU A 61 -16.47 6.56 -8.48
N HIS A 62 -15.29 6.43 -9.07
CA HIS A 62 -14.03 6.95 -8.55
C HIS A 62 -13.67 8.25 -9.28
N LEU A 63 -13.67 9.37 -8.56
CA LEU A 63 -13.43 10.69 -9.12
C LEU A 63 -12.09 11.23 -8.65
N THR A 64 -11.26 11.66 -9.60
CA THR A 64 -10.08 12.49 -9.32
C THR A 64 -10.24 13.85 -9.99
N THR A 65 -9.59 14.87 -9.44
CA THR A 65 -9.52 16.20 -10.08
C THR A 65 -8.12 16.51 -10.64
N HIS A 66 -7.22 15.53 -10.58
CA HIS A 66 -5.85 15.69 -11.02
C HIS A 66 -5.75 15.57 -12.55
N SER A 67 -5.55 16.69 -13.24
CA SER A 67 -5.54 16.76 -14.72
C SER A 67 -4.54 15.81 -15.40
N GLY A 68 -3.46 15.43 -14.72
CA GLY A 68 -2.49 14.43 -15.21
C GLY A 68 -2.92 12.95 -15.11
N ALA A 69 -4.14 12.65 -14.65
CA ALA A 69 -4.64 11.29 -14.53
C ALA A 69 -4.84 10.63 -15.91
N ARG A 70 -4.49 9.35 -16.03
CA ARG A 70 -4.57 8.57 -17.27
C ARG A 70 -5.27 7.23 -17.09
N ARG A 71 -5.09 6.64 -15.91
CA ARG A 71 -5.63 5.32 -15.55
C ARG A 71 -5.95 5.26 -14.07
N PHE A 72 -6.79 4.31 -13.67
CA PHE A 72 -7.15 4.05 -12.29
C PHE A 72 -6.82 2.61 -11.90
N ARG A 73 -6.33 2.43 -10.67
CA ARG A 73 -6.08 1.12 -10.06
C ARG A 73 -6.58 1.04 -8.63
N PRO A 74 -7.22 -0.08 -8.23
CA PRO A 74 -7.43 -0.35 -6.81
C PRO A 74 -6.06 -0.57 -6.13
N HIS A 75 -5.82 0.17 -5.05
CA HIS A 75 -4.53 0.23 -4.38
C HIS A 75 -4.37 -0.95 -3.41
N HIS A 76 -4.19 -2.15 -3.97
CA HIS A 76 -4.11 -3.41 -3.22
C HIS A 76 -2.88 -3.49 -2.29
N HIS A 77 -1.80 -2.76 -2.57
CA HIS A 77 -0.71 -2.57 -1.60
C HIS A 77 -1.17 -1.79 -0.36
N ARG A 78 -2.12 -0.89 -0.49
CA ARG A 78 -2.62 -0.11 0.65
C ARG A 78 -3.76 -0.78 1.38
N ASP A 79 -4.73 -1.28 0.63
CA ASP A 79 -5.90 -1.98 1.16
C ASP A 79 -6.23 -3.21 0.30
N PRO A 80 -5.72 -4.41 0.68
CA PRO A 80 -6.01 -5.63 -0.06
C PRO A 80 -7.47 -6.06 0.07
N LEU A 81 -8.16 -5.76 1.17
CA LEU A 81 -9.55 -6.13 1.36
C LEU A 81 -10.46 -5.34 0.42
N TYR A 82 -10.30 -4.01 0.38
CA TYR A 82 -11.03 -3.17 -0.57
C TYR A 82 -10.80 -3.64 -2.01
N SER A 83 -9.55 -3.89 -2.37
CA SER A 83 -9.20 -4.32 -3.73
C SER A 83 -9.77 -5.68 -4.09
N ARG A 84 -9.77 -6.66 -3.16
CA ARG A 84 -10.43 -7.96 -3.37
C ARG A 84 -11.93 -7.80 -3.59
N LEU A 85 -12.61 -6.99 -2.78
CA LEU A 85 -14.04 -6.72 -2.93
C LEU A 85 -14.36 -5.97 -4.24
N PHE A 86 -13.51 -5.02 -4.63
CA PHE A 86 -13.62 -4.28 -5.89
C PHE A 86 -13.59 -5.23 -7.09
N LEU A 87 -12.67 -6.19 -7.07
CA LEU A 87 -12.50 -7.19 -8.13
C LEU A 87 -13.61 -8.26 -8.10
N ALA A 88 -13.99 -8.73 -6.91
CA ALA A 88 -14.96 -9.83 -6.74
C ALA A 88 -16.40 -9.44 -7.07
N SER A 89 -16.80 -8.18 -6.84
CA SER A 89 -18.18 -7.70 -7.00
C SER A 89 -18.59 -7.44 -8.45
N LYS A 90 -18.31 -8.35 -9.40
CA LYS A 90 -18.32 -8.11 -10.86
C LYS A 90 -19.57 -7.42 -11.42
N GLU A 91 -20.72 -7.62 -10.79
CA GLU A 91 -22.02 -7.07 -11.20
C GLU A 91 -22.22 -5.61 -10.77
N VAL A 92 -21.44 -5.12 -9.80
CA VAL A 92 -21.34 -3.69 -9.47
C VAL A 92 -20.48 -3.02 -10.54
N VAL A 93 -21.04 -2.03 -11.23
CA VAL A 93 -20.31 -1.24 -12.21
C VAL A 93 -19.25 -0.41 -11.48
N LYS A 94 -17.99 -0.45 -11.95
CA LYS A 94 -16.92 0.41 -11.42
C LYS A 94 -16.35 1.26 -12.53
N GLU A 95 -16.50 2.56 -12.36
CA GLU A 95 -15.94 3.55 -13.27
C GLU A 95 -15.00 4.47 -12.52
N ALA A 96 -14.02 4.99 -13.25
CA ALA A 96 -13.13 6.01 -12.79
C ALA A 96 -13.12 7.15 -13.80
N TRP A 97 -13.17 8.38 -13.32
CA TRP A 97 -13.24 9.57 -14.16
C TRP A 97 -12.36 10.67 -13.58
N CYS A 98 -11.83 11.51 -14.46
CA CYS A 98 -11.14 12.73 -14.11
C CYS A 98 -12.04 13.93 -14.41
N LEU A 99 -12.29 14.74 -13.39
CA LEU A 99 -12.95 16.05 -13.49
C LEU A 99 -11.86 17.12 -13.30
N PRO A 100 -11.19 17.58 -14.37
CA PRO A 100 -10.01 18.42 -14.26
C PRO A 100 -10.30 19.71 -13.51
N MET A 101 -9.29 20.28 -12.87
CA MET A 101 -9.39 21.62 -12.30
C MET A 101 -8.90 22.66 -13.31
N LEU A 102 -9.66 23.74 -13.49
CA LEU A 102 -9.23 24.93 -14.25
C LEU A 102 -8.25 25.76 -13.40
N ASP A 103 -8.50 25.83 -12.10
CA ASP A 103 -7.71 26.51 -11.08
C ASP A 103 -7.91 25.81 -9.72
N PRO A 104 -7.19 26.16 -8.63
CA PRO A 104 -7.27 25.47 -7.34
C PRO A 104 -8.65 25.38 -6.68
N VAL A 105 -9.67 26.09 -7.16
CA VAL A 105 -11.04 26.06 -6.62
C VAL A 105 -12.12 25.80 -7.66
N THR A 106 -11.79 25.79 -8.95
CA THR A 106 -12.77 25.61 -10.06
C THR A 106 -12.53 24.31 -10.82
N VAL A 107 -13.60 23.53 -11.02
CA VAL A 107 -13.58 22.33 -11.87
C VAL A 107 -14.03 22.63 -13.29
N ASP A 108 -13.43 21.96 -14.26
CA ASP A 108 -13.85 21.92 -15.66
C ASP A 108 -14.92 20.84 -15.84
N THR A 109 -16.19 21.25 -15.79
CA THR A 109 -17.31 20.31 -15.98
C THR A 109 -17.46 19.82 -17.41
N GLU A 110 -16.89 20.52 -18.39
CA GLU A 110 -16.93 20.12 -19.81
C GLU A 110 -15.75 19.21 -20.18
N GLY A 111 -14.62 19.35 -19.46
CA GLY A 111 -13.40 18.56 -19.62
C GLY A 111 -13.41 17.20 -18.89
N LEU A 112 -14.56 16.70 -18.45
CA LEU A 112 -14.69 15.40 -17.78
C LEU A 112 -14.34 14.25 -18.75
N TYR A 113 -13.41 13.37 -18.36
CA TYR A 113 -13.03 12.21 -19.18
C TYR A 113 -12.88 10.90 -18.37
N PRO A 114 -13.20 9.74 -18.98
CA PRO A 114 -13.08 8.45 -18.30
C PRO A 114 -11.61 8.02 -18.18
N LEU A 115 -11.31 7.29 -17.11
CA LEU A 115 -10.02 6.65 -16.89
C LEU A 115 -10.16 5.15 -17.10
N GLU A 116 -9.17 4.55 -17.76
CA GLU A 116 -9.10 3.10 -17.86
C GLU A 116 -8.93 2.48 -16.46
N VAL A 117 -9.80 1.53 -16.11
CA VAL A 117 -9.75 0.81 -14.83
C VAL A 117 -8.92 -0.47 -15.01
N GLU A 118 -7.67 -0.43 -14.58
CA GLU A 118 -6.75 -1.56 -14.65
C GLU A 118 -7.01 -2.54 -13.49
N ARG A 119 -7.26 -3.81 -13.84
CA ARG A 119 -7.60 -4.88 -12.88
C ARG A 119 -6.54 -5.99 -12.83
N GLY A 120 -5.96 -6.33 -13.98
CA GLY A 120 -5.14 -7.53 -14.14
C GLY A 120 -3.95 -7.63 -13.18
N TYR A 121 -3.23 -6.53 -12.94
CA TYR A 121 -2.13 -6.55 -11.98
C TYR A 121 -2.61 -6.75 -10.53
N ALA A 122 -3.70 -6.09 -10.12
CA ALA A 122 -4.25 -6.27 -8.78
C ALA A 122 -4.79 -7.70 -8.59
N GLU A 123 -5.39 -8.29 -9.63
CA GLU A 123 -5.84 -9.70 -9.63
C GLU A 123 -4.67 -10.67 -9.45
N SER A 124 -3.61 -10.50 -10.25
CA SER A 124 -2.38 -11.30 -10.16
C SER A 124 -1.73 -11.15 -8.77
N SER A 125 -1.58 -9.92 -8.31
CA SER A 125 -1.01 -9.55 -7.01
C SER A 125 -1.78 -10.12 -5.82
N LEU A 126 -3.12 -10.15 -5.90
CA LEU A 126 -3.98 -10.64 -4.81
C LEU A 126 -4.24 -12.15 -4.86
N SER A 127 -3.80 -12.85 -5.91
CA SER A 127 -3.89 -14.31 -6.01
C SER A 127 -2.96 -15.02 -5.01
N GLY A 128 -1.88 -14.36 -4.60
CA GLY A 128 -0.97 -14.82 -3.56
C GLY A 128 -1.28 -14.24 -2.18
N GLU A 129 -0.71 -14.87 -1.15
CA GLU A 129 -0.69 -14.34 0.23
C GLU A 129 0.69 -13.85 0.66
N GLY A 130 1.68 -13.95 -0.24
CA GLY A 130 3.05 -13.53 0.00
C GLY A 130 3.32 -12.08 -0.41
N GLY A 131 4.56 -11.66 -0.23
CA GLY A 131 5.02 -10.37 -0.71
C GLY A 131 6.28 -9.89 0.00
N SER A 132 6.68 -8.68 -0.31
CA SER A 132 7.78 -7.97 0.34
C SER A 132 7.24 -6.81 1.19
N TYR A 133 8.06 -6.31 2.10
CA TYR A 133 7.69 -5.16 2.91
C TYR A 133 8.91 -4.36 3.36
N LEU A 134 8.66 -3.10 3.65
CA LEU A 134 9.59 -2.22 4.34
C LEU A 134 9.05 -1.94 5.75
N LEU A 135 9.92 -1.99 6.76
CA LEU A 135 9.65 -1.48 8.10
C LEU A 135 10.54 -0.27 8.35
N LEU A 136 9.93 0.90 8.50
CA LEU A 136 10.63 2.10 8.91
C LEU A 136 10.57 2.23 10.43
N MET A 137 11.74 2.19 11.04
CA MET A 137 11.93 2.23 12.48
C MET A 137 12.78 3.45 12.86
N GLU A 138 12.52 4.00 14.03
CA GLU A 138 13.32 5.08 14.61
C GLU A 138 14.05 4.58 15.85
N ASN A 139 15.35 4.84 15.90
CA ASN A 139 16.19 4.60 17.05
C ASN A 139 16.59 5.94 17.68
N LEU A 140 16.23 6.15 18.95
CA LEU A 140 16.42 7.44 19.61
C LEU A 140 17.79 7.61 20.29
N GLN A 141 18.56 6.54 20.41
CA GLN A 141 19.81 6.53 21.18
C GLN A 141 20.79 5.48 20.64
N GLU A 142 22.07 5.63 20.94
CA GLU A 142 23.08 4.60 20.64
C GLU A 142 22.76 3.32 21.42
N ARG A 143 22.86 2.16 20.76
CA ARG A 143 22.60 0.87 21.38
C ARG A 143 23.58 -0.18 20.86
N VAL A 144 24.04 -1.06 21.74
CA VAL A 144 24.73 -2.29 21.35
C VAL A 144 23.79 -3.46 21.61
N LEU A 145 23.41 -4.17 20.55
CA LEU A 145 22.48 -5.30 20.63
C LEU A 145 23.16 -6.58 20.14
N GLU A 146 22.83 -7.69 20.79
CA GLU A 146 23.25 -9.03 20.38
C GLU A 146 22.08 -9.72 19.68
N ILE A 147 22.24 -10.05 18.40
CA ILE A 147 21.13 -10.51 17.55
C ILE A 147 21.51 -11.84 16.90
N GLY A 148 21.10 -12.95 17.49
CA GLY A 148 21.26 -14.29 16.94
C GLY A 148 22.69 -14.55 16.42
N SER A 149 22.81 -15.05 15.20
CA SER A 149 24.11 -15.32 14.55
C SER A 149 24.86 -14.07 14.07
N LEU A 150 24.22 -12.89 14.05
CA LEU A 150 24.91 -11.63 13.72
C LEU A 150 25.84 -11.16 14.84
N GLY A 151 25.68 -11.70 16.05
CA GLY A 151 26.44 -11.34 17.23
C GLY A 151 26.15 -9.90 17.68
N LYS A 152 27.12 -9.30 18.37
CA LYS A 152 27.03 -7.93 18.89
C LYS A 152 27.28 -6.90 17.78
N ARG A 153 26.39 -5.92 17.68
CA ARG A 153 26.44 -4.80 16.73
C ARG A 153 26.02 -3.51 17.41
N SER A 154 26.61 -2.38 16.96
CA SER A 154 26.22 -1.04 17.39
C SER A 154 25.17 -0.44 16.45
N TYR A 155 24.26 0.33 17.00
CA TYR A 155 23.16 0.98 16.32
C TYR A 155 23.10 2.44 16.78
N ALA A 156 23.50 3.34 15.88
CA ALA A 156 23.45 4.77 16.09
C ALA A 156 22.00 5.29 16.20
N PRO A 157 21.78 6.42 16.89
CA PRO A 157 20.53 7.16 16.78
C PRO A 157 20.24 7.51 15.32
N GLY A 158 19.00 7.35 14.87
CA GLY A 158 18.58 7.65 13.50
C GLY A 158 17.45 6.73 13.03
N TRP A 159 17.33 6.57 11.72
CA TRP A 159 16.25 5.86 11.06
C TRP A 159 16.75 4.60 10.40
N TYR A 160 15.98 3.53 10.53
CA TYR A 160 16.33 2.22 10.00
C TYR A 160 15.20 1.72 9.10
N LEU A 161 15.55 1.40 7.85
CA LEU A 161 14.64 0.79 6.89
C LEU A 161 15.01 -0.68 6.74
N TYR A 162 14.19 -1.56 7.32
CA TYR A 162 14.33 -2.99 7.14
C TYR A 162 13.53 -3.45 5.92
N ILE A 163 14.16 -4.23 5.05
CA ILE A 163 13.54 -4.89 3.90
C ILE A 163 13.34 -6.36 4.24
N GLY A 164 12.17 -6.92 3.96
CA GLY A 164 11.96 -8.35 4.13
C GLY A 164 10.86 -8.90 3.26
N SER A 165 10.67 -10.21 3.32
CA SER A 165 9.61 -10.94 2.63
C SER A 165 8.81 -11.85 3.54
N ALA A 166 7.65 -12.24 3.02
CA ALA A 166 6.85 -13.34 3.50
C ALA A 166 6.48 -14.20 2.30
N LEU A 167 6.92 -15.46 2.29
CA LEU A 167 6.56 -16.47 1.27
C LEU A 167 5.07 -16.91 1.35
N GLY A 168 4.33 -16.35 2.31
CA GLY A 168 2.91 -16.55 2.57
C GLY A 168 2.54 -15.83 3.89
N GLY A 169 1.33 -15.28 3.97
CA GLY A 169 0.84 -14.54 5.13
C GLY A 169 1.58 -13.23 5.39
N LEU A 170 1.70 -12.36 4.38
CA LEU A 170 2.30 -11.02 4.52
C LEU A 170 1.63 -10.21 5.63
N GLU A 171 0.29 -10.22 5.69
CA GLU A 171 -0.50 -9.55 6.71
C GLU A 171 -0.12 -10.03 8.11
N SER A 172 -0.15 -11.35 8.33
CA SER A 172 0.25 -11.99 9.59
C SER A 172 1.69 -11.64 9.99
N ARG A 173 2.60 -11.51 9.02
CA ARG A 173 3.99 -11.11 9.26
C ARG A 173 4.08 -9.66 9.75
N LEU A 174 3.40 -8.75 9.08
CA LEU A 174 3.37 -7.33 9.44
C LEU A 174 2.70 -7.09 10.79
N GLU A 175 1.57 -7.75 11.05
CA GLU A 175 0.89 -7.71 12.34
C GLU A 175 1.81 -8.21 13.46
N ARG A 176 2.52 -9.31 13.23
CA ARG A 176 3.48 -9.81 14.21
C ARG A 176 4.59 -8.81 14.48
N HIS A 177 5.12 -8.14 13.46
CA HIS A 177 6.14 -7.08 13.61
C HIS A 177 5.64 -5.89 14.42
N ALA A 178 4.36 -5.53 14.31
CA ALA A 178 3.76 -4.47 15.11
C ALA A 178 3.53 -4.84 16.60
N ARG A 179 3.54 -6.13 16.97
CA ARG A 179 3.35 -6.56 18.38
C ARG A 179 4.50 -6.12 19.27
N LYS A 180 4.20 -5.54 20.44
CA LYS A 180 5.18 -5.03 21.40
C LYS A 180 5.96 -6.10 22.17
N ARG A 181 5.41 -7.30 22.36
CA ARG A 181 6.06 -8.41 23.08
C ARG A 181 5.85 -9.69 22.31
N LYS A 182 6.93 -10.43 22.01
CA LYS A 182 6.90 -11.67 21.24
C LYS A 182 8.19 -12.45 21.42
N ARG A 183 8.14 -13.76 21.22
CA ARG A 183 9.36 -14.57 21.04
C ARG A 183 10.03 -14.16 19.74
N HIS A 184 11.33 -13.84 19.77
CA HIS A 184 12.09 -13.44 18.59
C HIS A 184 12.20 -14.63 17.62
N ARG A 185 11.89 -14.39 16.35
CA ARG A 185 12.00 -15.37 15.25
C ARG A 185 12.87 -14.82 14.12
N TRP A 186 12.81 -13.53 13.86
CA TRP A 186 13.62 -12.83 12.87
C TRP A 186 14.52 -11.81 13.53
N HIS A 187 15.68 -11.52 12.94
CA HIS A 187 16.63 -10.53 13.47
C HIS A 187 15.98 -9.17 13.76
N VAL A 188 15.04 -8.74 12.92
CA VAL A 188 14.29 -7.48 13.13
C VAL A 188 13.38 -7.49 14.37
N ASP A 189 12.97 -8.66 14.86
CA ASP A 189 12.17 -8.73 16.09
C ASP A 189 12.95 -8.19 17.29
N SER A 190 14.25 -8.48 17.38
CA SER A 190 15.13 -7.98 18.44
C SER A 190 15.33 -6.45 18.37
N LEU A 191 15.08 -5.84 17.20
CA LEU A 191 15.05 -4.39 17.04
C LEU A 191 13.69 -3.78 17.38
N LEU A 192 12.60 -4.56 17.33
CA LEU A 192 11.24 -4.07 17.56
C LEU A 192 10.74 -4.32 19.00
N ASP A 193 11.42 -5.17 19.76
CA ASP A 193 11.05 -5.54 21.13
C ASP A 193 11.49 -4.48 22.16
N GLY A 194 10.92 -3.28 22.03
CA GLY A 194 11.18 -2.15 22.94
C GLY A 194 12.49 -1.40 22.67
N THR A 195 13.23 -1.78 21.64
CA THR A 195 14.51 -1.16 21.25
C THR A 195 14.31 -0.01 20.27
N MET A 196 13.75 -0.26 19.10
CA MET A 196 13.43 0.75 18.09
C MET A 196 11.91 0.89 17.94
N ILE A 197 11.45 2.08 17.57
CA ILE A 197 10.03 2.39 17.42
C ILE A 197 9.63 2.14 15.96
N LEU A 198 8.73 1.18 15.71
CA LEU A 198 8.14 1.02 14.38
C LEU A 198 7.26 2.24 14.05
N ARG A 199 7.69 3.05 13.09
CA ARG A 199 6.96 4.25 12.66
C ARG A 199 6.01 3.97 11.51
N ARG A 200 6.38 3.08 10.58
CA ARG A 200 5.53 2.71 9.43
C ARG A 200 5.92 1.38 8.80
N SER A 201 4.95 0.68 8.25
CA SER A 201 5.15 -0.47 7.35
C SER A 201 4.65 -0.15 5.95
N TYR A 202 5.41 -0.54 4.92
CA TYR A 202 5.04 -0.41 3.51
C TYR A 202 5.02 -1.80 2.87
N PRO A 203 3.84 -2.43 2.70
CA PRO A 203 3.72 -3.71 2.02
C PRO A 203 3.83 -3.56 0.49
N PHE A 204 4.38 -4.60 -0.14
CA PHE A 204 4.47 -4.83 -1.58
C PHE A 204 3.90 -6.22 -1.83
N ARG A 205 2.79 -6.29 -2.54
CA ARG A 205 1.96 -7.48 -2.75
C ARG A 205 2.16 -7.97 -4.18
N ASP A 206 3.41 -8.07 -4.57
CA ASP A 206 3.76 -8.40 -5.93
C ASP A 206 3.72 -9.91 -6.13
N PRO A 207 3.27 -10.38 -7.31
CA PRO A 207 3.28 -11.81 -7.63
C PRO A 207 4.71 -12.36 -7.74
N LEU A 208 5.70 -11.48 -7.93
CA LEU A 208 7.12 -11.82 -8.05
C LEU A 208 7.91 -11.28 -6.85
N PRO A 209 8.99 -11.97 -6.43
CA PRO A 209 9.84 -11.49 -5.34
C PRO A 209 10.47 -10.11 -5.63
N MET A 210 10.34 -9.17 -4.69
CA MET A 210 10.84 -7.79 -4.86
C MET A 210 12.03 -7.42 -3.98
N GLU A 211 12.44 -8.25 -3.02
CA GLU A 211 13.44 -7.87 -2.00
C GLU A 211 14.70 -7.23 -2.59
N LYS A 212 15.31 -7.87 -3.60
CA LYS A 212 16.50 -7.33 -4.26
C LYS A 212 16.23 -5.96 -4.88
N THR A 213 15.13 -5.84 -5.62
CA THR A 213 14.70 -4.58 -6.24
C THR A 213 14.51 -3.50 -5.18
N LEU A 214 13.94 -3.83 -4.02
CA LEU A 214 13.77 -2.90 -2.91
C LEU A 214 15.13 -2.50 -2.33
N VAL A 215 16.00 -3.46 -1.99
CA VAL A 215 17.35 -3.17 -1.47
C VAL A 215 18.10 -2.23 -2.42
N ASP A 216 18.18 -2.57 -3.71
CA ASP A 216 18.87 -1.76 -4.72
C ASP A 216 18.28 -0.35 -4.86
N SER A 217 16.95 -0.23 -4.75
CA SER A 217 16.24 1.05 -4.91
C SER A 217 16.49 2.03 -3.78
N PHE A 218 16.74 1.55 -2.56
CA PHE A 218 16.91 2.40 -1.37
C PHE A 218 18.38 2.50 -0.92
N ALA A 219 19.23 1.51 -1.19
CA ALA A 219 20.60 1.46 -0.67
C ALA A 219 21.49 2.61 -1.15
N LEU A 220 21.33 3.07 -2.39
CA LEU A 220 22.13 4.19 -2.94
C LEU A 220 21.86 5.53 -2.26
N LYS A 221 20.71 5.67 -1.60
CA LYS A 221 20.30 6.89 -0.88
C LYS A 221 20.45 6.75 0.64
N ALA A 222 20.85 5.58 1.13
CA ALA A 222 21.05 5.34 2.55
C ALA A 222 22.42 5.86 3.00
N ASP A 223 22.49 6.39 4.21
CA ASP A 223 23.74 6.85 4.84
C ASP A 223 24.61 5.68 5.31
N GLY A 224 24.00 4.49 5.43
CA GLY A 224 24.72 3.27 5.79
C GLY A 224 23.85 2.02 5.74
N SER A 225 24.42 0.90 6.19
CA SER A 225 23.69 -0.35 6.35
C SER A 225 24.37 -1.23 7.40
N ILE A 226 23.60 -2.16 7.99
CA ILE A 226 24.13 -3.11 8.97
C ILE A 226 24.50 -4.41 8.25
N LEU A 227 25.80 -4.63 8.02
CA LEU A 227 26.32 -5.74 7.21
C LEU A 227 25.78 -7.11 7.67
N GLY A 228 25.29 -7.90 6.71
CA GLY A 228 24.74 -9.24 6.91
C GLY A 228 23.34 -9.29 7.53
N PHE A 229 22.77 -8.15 7.93
CA PHE A 229 21.47 -8.14 8.61
C PHE A 229 20.35 -8.58 7.67
N GLY A 230 19.66 -9.68 8.03
CA GLY A 230 18.52 -10.18 7.27
C GLY A 230 18.87 -11.00 6.03
N CYS A 231 20.15 -11.20 5.72
CA CYS A 231 20.60 -11.86 4.49
C CYS A 231 20.60 -13.40 4.54
N THR A 232 19.96 -14.03 5.53
CA THR A 232 19.99 -15.49 5.72
C THR A 232 19.50 -16.25 4.50
N ASP A 233 18.41 -15.77 3.88
CA ASP A 233 17.82 -16.39 2.70
C ASP A 233 18.49 -15.93 1.40
N ARG A 234 19.33 -14.88 1.46
CA ARG A 234 20.04 -14.28 0.30
C ARG A 234 21.46 -13.86 0.67
N PRO A 235 22.42 -14.80 0.79
CA PRO A 235 23.78 -14.52 1.23
C PRO A 235 24.56 -13.54 0.35
N GLN A 236 24.14 -13.36 -0.91
CA GLN A 236 24.73 -12.41 -1.85
C GLN A 236 24.41 -10.94 -1.52
N ASP A 237 23.37 -10.69 -0.72
CA ASP A 237 22.97 -9.33 -0.37
C ASP A 237 23.87 -8.79 0.75
N ARG A 238 24.28 -7.53 0.65
CA ARG A 238 25.14 -6.90 1.65
C ARG A 238 24.41 -6.68 2.98
N SER A 239 23.17 -6.22 2.93
CA SER A 239 22.32 -5.97 4.09
C SER A 239 20.88 -5.72 3.66
N HIS A 240 19.93 -6.16 4.48
CA HIS A 240 18.52 -5.79 4.38
C HIS A 240 18.11 -4.75 5.43
N LEU A 241 19.06 -4.15 6.15
CA LEU A 241 18.82 -3.09 7.13
C LEU A 241 19.64 -1.86 6.76
N LEU A 242 18.96 -0.91 6.13
CA LEU A 242 19.53 0.37 5.71
C LEU A 242 19.39 1.39 6.83
N TYR A 243 20.37 2.28 6.94
CA TYR A 243 20.43 3.36 7.92
C TYR A 243 20.31 4.72 7.22
N PHE A 244 19.57 5.62 7.85
CA PHE A 244 19.40 7.01 7.45
C PHE A 244 19.58 7.90 8.67
N LEU A 245 20.32 9.00 8.52
CA LEU A 245 20.52 9.99 9.57
C LEU A 245 19.22 10.75 9.88
N GLU A 246 18.42 11.02 8.84
CA GLU A 246 17.16 11.74 8.92
C GLU A 246 15.96 10.85 8.55
N ASP A 247 14.75 11.31 8.88
CA ASP A 247 13.52 10.61 8.50
C ASP A 247 13.35 10.62 6.98
N PRO A 248 13.50 9.47 6.29
CA PRO A 248 13.46 9.44 4.83
C PRO A 248 12.08 9.84 4.29
N ARG A 249 11.01 9.79 5.10
CA ARG A 249 9.67 10.23 4.68
C ARG A 249 9.56 11.74 4.45
N LYS A 250 10.49 12.53 5.00
CA LYS A 250 10.56 13.97 4.75
C LYS A 250 11.21 14.30 3.42
N GLN A 251 11.82 13.31 2.78
CA GLN A 251 12.47 13.44 1.49
C GLN A 251 11.49 12.99 0.39
N GLU A 252 11.23 13.85 -0.59
CA GLU A 252 10.25 13.60 -1.66
C GLU A 252 10.49 12.26 -2.38
N TRP A 253 11.75 11.98 -2.72
CA TRP A 253 12.15 10.77 -3.45
C TRP A 253 11.72 9.47 -2.77
N PHE A 254 11.59 9.44 -1.44
CA PHE A 254 11.32 8.20 -0.71
C PHE A 254 9.90 7.71 -0.95
N ILE A 255 8.91 8.60 -0.81
CA ILE A 255 7.51 8.26 -1.05
C ILE A 255 7.27 8.05 -2.54
N GLU A 256 7.88 8.86 -3.40
CA GLU A 256 7.84 8.65 -4.86
C GLU A 256 8.38 7.27 -5.26
N LYS A 257 9.51 6.84 -4.68
CA LYS A 257 10.09 5.52 -4.97
C LYS A 257 9.16 4.38 -4.54
N ILE A 258 8.52 4.50 -3.38
CA ILE A 258 7.54 3.50 -2.91
C ILE A 258 6.37 3.42 -3.88
N LEU A 259 5.79 4.56 -4.26
CA LEU A 259 4.66 4.61 -5.19
C LEU A 259 5.04 4.09 -6.57
N GLU A 260 6.21 4.48 -7.09
CA GLU A 260 6.76 3.98 -8.35
C GLU A 260 6.83 2.45 -8.33
N LEU A 261 7.42 1.86 -7.29
CA LEU A 261 7.55 0.41 -7.16
C LEU A 261 6.18 -0.28 -7.04
N GLN A 262 5.19 0.34 -6.40
CA GLN A 262 3.82 -0.16 -6.24
C GLN A 262 2.96 -0.07 -7.52
N ILE A 263 3.35 0.74 -8.50
CA ILE A 263 2.62 0.85 -9.77
C ILE A 263 3.29 0.07 -10.93
N ARG A 264 4.52 -0.41 -10.75
CA ARG A 264 5.36 -0.97 -11.83
C ARG A 264 4.83 -2.19 -12.58
N GLY A 265 3.91 -2.99 -12.01
CA GLY A 265 3.48 -4.24 -12.65
C GLY A 265 2.21 -4.19 -13.51
N GLY A 266 1.81 -3.02 -14.01
CA GLY A 266 0.73 -2.88 -15.00
C GLY A 266 1.28 -2.80 -16.41
#